data_AF-A0A348V3G5-F1
#
_entry.id   AF-A0A348V3G5-F1
#
_cell.length_a   1.000
_cell.length_b   1.000
_cell.length_c   1.000
_cell.angle_alpha   90.00
_cell.angle_beta   90.00
_cell.angle_gamma   90.00
#
_symmetry.space_group_name_H-M   'P 1'
#
loop_
_entity.id
_entity.type
_entity.pdbx_description
1 polymer ?
#
loop_
_entity_poly.entity_id
_entity_poly.type
_entity_poly.pdbx_seq_one_letter_code
_entity_poly.pdbx_strand_id
1 'polypeptide(L)'
;LRLTSDYTSSRPHRLKILVYDPDEGQLVRISLPLWLVKKGLKQEISQSRPSDHLDFEFESQAFTRALSVLPRGLVAEVWTDREKVLLWLE
;
A
#
# COMPACT_ATOMS: atom_id res chain seq x y z
N LEU A 1 -14.63 -11.20 5.49
CA LEU A 1 -13.70 -11.27 4.33
C LEU A 1 -12.77 -12.46 4.56
N ARG A 2 -12.85 -13.53 3.76
CA ARG A 2 -11.89 -14.65 3.85
C ARG A 2 -10.63 -14.24 3.10
N LEU A 3 -9.54 -14.00 3.83
CA LEU A 3 -8.20 -13.84 3.29
C LEU A 3 -7.67 -15.26 3.02
N THR A 4 -7.92 -15.79 1.82
CA THR A 4 -7.38 -17.09 1.40
C THR A 4 -5.88 -16.94 1.14
N SER A 5 -5.07 -17.49 2.03
CA SER A 5 -3.63 -17.65 1.87
C SER A 5 -3.37 -18.86 0.97
N ASP A 6 -3.55 -18.70 -0.33
CA ASP A 6 -3.11 -19.70 -1.30
C ASP A 6 -1.60 -19.56 -1.49
N TYR A 7 -0.84 -20.37 -0.76
CA TYR A 7 0.62 -20.58 -0.90
C TYR A 7 0.94 -21.23 -2.26
N THR A 8 0.62 -20.56 -3.36
CA THR A 8 1.22 -20.81 -4.66
C THR A 8 2.37 -19.82 -4.82
N SER A 9 3.57 -20.29 -5.15
CA SER A 9 4.84 -19.55 -5.15
C SER A 9 4.96 -18.44 -6.20
N SER A 10 3.85 -17.89 -6.69
CA SER A 10 3.87 -16.76 -7.61
C SER A 10 4.08 -15.46 -6.83
N ARG A 11 4.99 -14.63 -7.33
CA ARG A 11 5.28 -13.30 -6.77
C ARG A 11 4.01 -12.44 -6.77
N PRO A 12 3.83 -11.55 -5.78
CA PRO A 12 2.72 -10.63 -5.79
C PRO A 12 2.80 -9.70 -7.01
N HIS A 13 1.63 -9.45 -7.59
CA HIS A 13 1.43 -8.72 -8.83
C HIS A 13 0.41 -7.57 -8.66
N ARG A 14 -0.31 -7.52 -7.55
CA ARG A 14 -1.27 -6.49 -7.19
C ARG A 14 -1.07 -6.03 -5.75
N LEU A 15 -1.24 -4.72 -5.56
CA LEU A 15 -1.48 -4.10 -4.28
C LEU A 15 -2.99 -3.95 -4.10
N LYS A 16 -3.49 -4.31 -2.92
CA LYS A 16 -4.87 -4.11 -2.53
C LYS A 16 -4.91 -3.26 -1.28
N ILE A 17 -5.83 -2.29 -1.28
CA ILE A 17 -6.07 -1.42 -0.14
C ILE A 17 -7.57 -1.41 0.10
N LEU A 18 -7.96 -1.56 1.36
CA LEU A 18 -9.34 -1.42 1.81
C LEU A 18 -9.36 -0.31 2.86
N VAL A 19 -10.11 0.74 2.60
CA VAL A 19 -10.24 1.90 3.49
C VAL A 19 -11.70 2.03 3.88
N TYR A 20 -11.98 2.06 5.18
CA TYR A 20 -13.27 2.50 5.67
C TYR A 20 -13.24 4.02 5.83
N ASP A 21 -14.11 4.70 5.10
CA ASP A 21 -14.35 6.13 5.18
C ASP A 21 -15.54 6.38 6.12
N PRO A 22 -15.30 6.94 7.33
CA PRO A 22 -16.36 7.17 8.31
C PRO A 22 -17.30 8.32 7.94
N ASP A 23 -16.82 9.30 7.17
CA ASP A 23 -17.59 10.51 6.84
C ASP A 23 -18.66 10.20 5.80
N GLU A 24 -18.31 9.37 4.81
CA GLU A 24 -19.24 8.86 3.81
C GLU A 24 -19.90 7.53 4.21
N GLY A 25 -19.48 6.94 5.34
CA GLY A 25 -20.00 5.66 5.84
C GLY A 25 -19.78 4.49 4.88
N GLN A 26 -18.71 4.54 4.09
CA GLN A 26 -18.48 3.62 2.98
C GLN A 26 -17.14 2.89 3.06
N LEU A 27 -17.04 1.81 2.31
CA LEU A 27 -15.83 1.00 2.20
C LEU A 27 -15.23 1.14 0.81
N VAL A 28 -14.08 1.82 0.71
CA VAL A 28 -13.35 2.02 -0.54
C VAL A 28 -12.37 0.87 -0.74
N ARG A 29 -12.51 0.17 -1.87
CA ARG A 29 -11.60 -0.92 -2.26
C ARG A 29 -10.77 -0.50 -3.48
N ILE A 30 -9.46 -0.41 -3.29
CA ILE A 30 -8.50 -0.08 -4.34
C ILE A 30 -7.73 -1.35 -4.72
N SER A 31 -7.63 -1.61 -6.02
CA SER A 31 -6.77 -2.67 -6.57
C SER A 31 -5.90 -2.12 -7.68
N LEU A 32 -4.60 -2.05 -7.41
CA LEU A 32 -3.62 -1.54 -8.37
C LEU A 32 -2.65 -2.64 -8.79
N PRO A 33 -2.30 -2.74 -10.08
CA PRO A 33 -1.16 -3.52 -10.51
C PRO A 33 0.11 -3.03 -9.82
N LEU A 34 0.91 -3.94 -9.27
CA LEU A 34 2.08 -3.59 -8.49
C LEU A 34 3.15 -2.85 -9.34
N TRP A 35 3.20 -3.12 -10.64
CA TRP A 35 4.08 -2.39 -11.57
C TRP A 35 3.72 -0.89 -11.65
N LEU A 36 2.43 -0.55 -11.58
CA LEU A 36 1.94 0.83 -11.66
C LEU A 36 2.29 1.58 -10.38
N VAL A 37 2.06 0.96 -9.22
CA VAL A 37 2.46 1.51 -7.91
C VAL A 37 3.96 1.78 -7.88
N LYS A 38 4.79 0.81 -8.30
CA LYS A 38 6.25 0.96 -8.38
C LYS A 38 6.68 2.09 -9.33
N LYS A 39 5.95 2.31 -10.43
CA LYS A 39 6.24 3.41 -11.36
C LYS A 39 5.91 4.77 -10.73
N GLY A 40 4.77 4.88 -10.05
CA GLY A 40 4.36 6.12 -9.36
C GLY A 40 5.36 6.52 -8.28
N LEU A 41 5.72 5.59 -7.39
CA LEU A 41 6.67 5.87 -6.31
C LEU A 41 8.07 6.27 -6.83
N LYS A 42 8.53 5.67 -7.94
CA LYS A 42 9.80 6.07 -8.59
C LYS A 42 9.76 7.49 -9.15
N GLN A 43 8.61 7.93 -9.67
CA GLN A 43 8.43 9.27 -10.21
C GLN A 43 8.43 10.32 -9.08
N GLU A 44 7.77 10.05 -7.95
CA GLU A 44 7.79 10.94 -6.78
C GLU A 44 9.22 11.18 -6.29
N ILE A 45 10.01 10.12 -6.12
CA ILE A 45 11.42 10.22 -5.68
C ILE A 45 12.27 11.10 -6.61
N SER A 46 11.94 11.13 -7.91
CA SER A 46 12.69 11.91 -8.89
C SER A 46 12.28 13.39 -8.92
N GLN A 47 11.14 13.74 -8.31
CA GLN A 47 10.57 15.09 -8.30
C GLN A 47 10.73 15.80 -6.96
N SER A 48 10.98 15.09 -5.85
CA SER A 48 11.26 15.71 -4.55
C SER A 48 12.60 16.45 -4.58
N ARG A 49 12.54 17.78 -4.65
CA ARG A 49 13.70 18.65 -4.40
C ARG A 49 14.06 18.61 -2.90
N PRO A 50 15.35 18.73 -2.53
CA PRO A 50 15.81 18.48 -1.16
C PRO A 50 15.50 19.60 -0.15
N SER A 51 14.50 20.47 -0.39
CA SER A 51 14.38 21.72 0.38
C SER A 51 12.98 22.15 0.82
N ASP A 52 11.95 21.31 0.78
CA ASP A 52 10.63 21.69 1.34
C ASP A 52 10.12 20.68 2.37
N HIS A 53 10.30 21.08 3.63
CA HIS A 53 9.39 20.93 4.78
C HIS A 53 8.78 19.55 5.14
N LEU A 54 9.41 18.93 6.15
CA LEU A 54 8.85 18.44 7.43
C LEU A 54 7.40 17.89 7.46
N ASP A 55 7.30 16.58 7.78
CA ASP A 55 6.41 15.94 8.78
C ASP A 55 5.77 14.62 8.34
N PHE A 56 5.98 14.19 7.09
CA PHE A 56 5.69 12.82 6.68
C PHE A 56 6.91 12.23 5.97
N GLU A 57 7.91 11.80 6.74
CA GLU A 57 8.97 10.89 6.27
C GLU A 57 8.38 9.50 5.99
N PHE A 58 7.37 9.44 5.12
CA PHE A 58 7.08 8.19 4.44
C PHE A 58 8.24 7.97 3.48
N GLU A 59 9.21 7.16 3.91
CA GLU A 59 10.32 6.73 3.07
C GLU A 59 9.76 5.91 1.90
N SER A 60 9.32 6.59 0.85
CA SER A 60 8.76 6.01 -0.37
C SER A 60 9.73 5.00 -1.00
N GLN A 61 11.04 5.20 -0.79
CA GLN A 61 12.10 4.25 -1.13
C GLN A 61 12.03 2.96 -0.30
N ALA A 62 11.92 3.05 1.03
CA ALA A 62 11.78 1.89 1.91
C ALA A 62 10.48 1.13 1.61
N PHE A 63 9.38 1.85 1.40
CA PHE A 63 8.11 1.25 1.00
C PHE A 63 8.21 0.54 -0.36
N THR A 64 8.82 1.16 -1.37
CA THR A 64 9.04 0.53 -2.69
C THR A 64 9.90 -0.73 -2.59
N ARG A 65 10.95 -0.70 -1.75
CA ARG A 65 11.80 -1.87 -1.48
C ARG A 65 10.99 -2.96 -0.79
N ALA A 66 10.22 -2.62 0.25
CA ALA A 66 9.35 -3.55 0.97
C ALA A 66 8.34 -4.23 0.03
N LEU A 67 7.66 -3.48 -0.83
CA LEU A 67 6.73 -4.01 -1.84
C LEU A 67 7.39 -4.97 -2.86
N SER A 68 8.72 -4.97 -2.96
CA SER A 68 9.44 -5.85 -3.88
C SER A 68 9.93 -7.15 -3.24
N VAL A 69 10.02 -7.20 -1.91
CA VAL A 69 10.54 -8.36 -1.16
C VAL A 69 9.47 -9.07 -0.35
N LEU A 70 8.40 -8.38 0.04
CA LEU A 70 7.34 -8.95 0.85
C LEU A 70 6.59 -10.05 0.08
N PRO A 71 6.27 -11.17 0.75
CA PRO A 71 5.45 -12.20 0.14
C PRO A 71 4.00 -11.71 -0.02
N ARG A 72 3.18 -12.53 -0.69
CA ARG A 72 1.73 -12.34 -0.68
C ARG A 72 1.19 -12.38 0.74
N GLY A 73 0.11 -11.65 0.98
CA GLY A 73 -0.59 -11.60 2.24
C GLY A 73 -0.74 -10.19 2.79
N LEU A 74 -1.29 -10.12 4.01
CA LEU A 74 -1.49 -8.88 4.74
C LEU A 74 -0.13 -8.25 5.06
N VAL A 75 0.03 -6.99 4.68
CA VAL A 75 1.25 -6.20 4.91
C VAL A 75 1.05 -5.25 6.08
N ALA A 76 -0.10 -4.58 6.12
CA ALA A 76 -0.42 -3.64 7.19
C ALA A 76 -1.91 -3.68 7.51
N GLU A 77 -2.18 -3.49 8.79
CA GLU A 77 -3.51 -3.33 9.36
C GLU A 77 -3.45 -2.14 10.30
N VAL A 78 -4.24 -1.11 10.00
CA VAL A 78 -4.29 0.13 10.77
C VAL A 78 -5.73 0.35 11.21
N TRP A 79 -5.91 0.45 12.52
CA TRP A 79 -7.19 0.74 13.15
C TRP A 79 -7.03 1.96 14.02
N THR A 80 -7.83 2.97 13.74
CA THR A 80 -8.03 4.12 14.63
C THR A 80 -9.51 4.17 15.00
N ASP A 81 -9.87 5.10 15.89
CA ASP A 81 -11.27 5.33 16.25
C ASP A 81 -12.12 5.77 15.05
N ARG A 82 -11.47 6.26 13.98
CA ARG A 82 -12.13 6.83 12.79
C ARG A 82 -11.91 5.99 11.55
N GLU A 83 -10.73 5.40 11.39
CA GLU A 83 -10.28 4.82 10.14
C GLU A 83 -9.91 3.34 10.33
N LYS A 84 -10.21 2.55 9.30
CA LYS A 84 -9.75 1.17 9.21
C LYS A 84 -9.13 0.98 7.84
N VAL A 85 -7.83 0.69 7.81
CA VAL A 85 -7.07 0.48 6.58
C VAL A 85 -6.44 -0.90 6.60
N LEU A 86 -6.72 -1.69 5.56
CA LEU A 86 -6.04 -2.96 5.30
C LEU A 86 -5.26 -2.86 4.01
N LEU A 87 -4.00 -3.30 4.04
CA LEU A 87 -3.12 -3.32 2.88
C LEU A 87 -2.53 -4.72 2.71
N TRP A 88 -2.69 -5.30 1.52
CA TRP A 88 -2.19 -6.65 1.24
C TRP A 88 -1.69 -6.82 -0.19
N LEU A 89 -0.81 -7.81 -0.35
CA LEU A 89 -0.18 -8.19 -1.61
C LEU A 89 -0.80 -9.48 -2.13
N GLU A 90 -1.20 -9.47 -3.41
CA GLU A 90 -1.78 -10.58 -4.16
C GLU A 90 -0.96 -10.85 -5.42
#